data_AF-A0A524H7Z4-F1
#
_entry.id   AF-A0A524H7Z4-F1
#
_cell.length_a   1.000
_cell.length_b   1.000
_cell.length_c   1.000
_cell.angle_alpha   90.00
_cell.angle_beta   90.00
_cell.angle_gamma   90.00
#
_symmetry.space_group_name_H-M   'P 1'
#
loop_
_entity.id
_entity.type
_entity.pdbx_description
1 polymer ?
#
loop_
_entity_poly.entity_id
_entity_poly.type
_entity_poly.pdbx_seq_one_letter_code
_entity_poly.pdbx_strand_id
1 'polypeptide(L)'
;MQGKETNSNTLMGGFGLPGVARFDTSTGTTDRTTTIYHVTYSPEPKEMVLFFWGCNLACRWCYRQKNIYSLMLEEFIDVPNEEPTGLADTPKKFLEFDEVLQLFEGRDVKYVVMEGLEASLDPLYPELARTLHEKYGTHNILLTNALQLPEDLSHTDAVEIALKAIDDELHIAYTGKSNKKILGNCKKLHESGMKLIIESVFVPDLVDMEETERIAEFIASMDRTIPYIVLPYIKTWGNPWRRPTPEDMEKVEAVARKHLDKVFCVKGDEKPIYETLKLF
;
A
#
# COMPACT_ATOMS: atom_id res chain seq x y z
N MET A 1 -44.07 -4.89 40.33
CA MET A 1 -43.03 -5.89 40.02
C MET A 1 -43.07 -6.14 38.52
N GLN A 2 -42.24 -5.42 37.77
CA GLN A 2 -42.11 -5.52 36.32
C GLN A 2 -41.07 -6.59 35.98
N GLY A 3 -41.45 -7.54 35.11
CA GLY A 3 -40.56 -8.53 34.52
C GLY A 3 -39.76 -7.92 33.37
N LYS A 4 -38.47 -8.24 33.32
CA LYS A 4 -37.48 -7.70 32.37
C LYS A 4 -37.58 -8.40 31.01
N GLU A 5 -37.71 -7.60 29.97
CA GLU A 5 -37.46 -7.96 28.57
C GLU A 5 -35.95 -8.13 28.33
N THR A 6 -35.61 -9.10 27.48
CA THR A 6 -34.27 -9.40 27.00
C THR A 6 -33.95 -8.52 25.79
N ASN A 7 -32.97 -7.63 25.93
CA ASN A 7 -32.38 -6.90 24.81
C ASN A 7 -31.06 -7.55 24.37
N SER A 8 -31.11 -8.25 23.24
CA SER A 8 -29.96 -8.59 22.41
C SER A 8 -29.65 -7.40 21.49
N ASN A 9 -28.65 -6.59 21.84
CA ASN A 9 -28.05 -5.65 20.88
C ASN A 9 -26.76 -5.05 21.44
N THR A 10 -25.60 -5.66 21.20
CA THR A 10 -24.33 -4.92 21.11
C THR A 10 -23.23 -5.81 20.53
N LEU A 11 -22.73 -5.44 19.34
CA LEU A 11 -21.30 -5.43 18.94
C LEU A 11 -21.20 -5.14 17.44
N MET A 12 -21.67 -3.96 17.03
CA MET A 12 -21.24 -3.27 15.80
C MET A 12 -20.34 -2.12 16.25
N GLY A 13 -19.09 -2.43 16.57
CA GLY A 13 -18.05 -1.45 16.86
C GLY A 13 -17.16 -1.30 15.65
N GLY A 14 -17.29 -0.18 14.94
CA GLY A 14 -16.47 0.14 13.78
C GLY A 14 -14.99 0.28 14.17
N PHE A 15 -14.14 -0.52 13.53
CA PHE A 15 -12.69 -0.37 13.57
C PHE A 15 -12.27 0.76 12.60
N GLY A 16 -12.57 2.00 12.97
CA GLY A 16 -11.94 3.17 12.35
C GLY A 16 -10.64 3.47 13.08
N LEU A 17 -9.53 3.59 12.34
CA LEU A 17 -8.29 4.11 12.91
C LEU A 17 -8.56 5.55 13.44
N PRO A 18 -8.28 5.84 14.72
CA PRO A 18 -8.46 7.18 15.26
C PRO A 18 -7.35 8.08 14.71
N GLY A 19 -7.74 9.17 14.04
CA GLY A 19 -6.82 10.25 13.66
C GLY A 19 -6.75 10.54 12.16
N VAL A 20 -7.83 11.04 11.57
CA VAL A 20 -7.72 11.83 10.35
C VAL A 20 -7.29 13.24 10.78
N ALA A 21 -6.00 13.56 10.69
CA ALA A 21 -5.53 14.92 10.92
C ALA A 21 -6.18 15.83 9.87
N ARG A 22 -6.94 16.83 10.34
CA ARG A 22 -7.37 17.96 9.52
C ARG A 22 -6.34 19.06 9.73
N PHE A 23 -5.60 19.42 8.68
CA PHE A 23 -4.63 20.51 8.73
C PHE A 23 -5.35 21.87 8.61
N ASP A 24 -5.04 22.79 9.53
CA ASP A 24 -5.54 24.17 9.58
C ASP A 24 -4.64 25.06 8.70
N THR A 25 -5.22 25.67 7.66
CA THR A 25 -4.50 26.45 6.64
C THR A 25 -4.42 27.94 6.99
N SER A 26 -3.97 28.31 8.19
CA SER A 26 -4.01 29.72 8.60
C SER A 26 -2.82 30.26 9.40
N THR A 27 -1.57 30.13 8.91
CA THR A 27 -0.48 31.06 9.27
C THR A 27 0.55 31.23 8.12
N GLY A 28 1.03 32.47 7.95
CA GLY A 28 1.82 32.94 6.80
C GLY A 28 3.30 32.54 6.75
N THR A 29 3.54 31.23 6.75
CA THR A 29 4.68 30.55 6.11
C THR A 29 4.04 29.38 5.41
N THR A 30 4.22 29.19 4.10
CA THR A 30 3.65 28.01 3.43
C THR A 30 4.24 26.77 4.10
N ASP A 31 3.48 26.13 4.98
CA ASP A 31 3.84 24.89 5.63
C ASP A 31 4.11 23.87 4.52
N ARG A 32 5.36 23.42 4.40
CA ARG A 32 5.81 22.45 3.40
C ARG A 32 6.09 21.10 4.04
N THR A 33 5.42 20.82 5.15
CA THR A 33 5.44 19.51 5.80
C THR A 33 4.81 18.48 4.86
N THR A 34 5.55 17.44 4.54
CA THR A 34 5.02 16.25 3.85
C THR A 34 4.29 15.34 4.85
N THR A 35 3.67 14.26 4.39
CA THR A 35 3.22 13.17 5.27
C THR A 35 4.23 12.02 5.34
N ILE A 36 5.47 12.22 4.84
CA ILE A 36 6.52 11.21 4.87
C ILE A 36 7.03 11.05 6.30
N TYR A 37 6.93 9.83 6.84
CA TYR A 37 7.30 9.53 8.22
C TYR A 37 8.44 8.53 8.36
N HIS A 38 8.81 7.85 7.28
CA HIS A 38 9.87 6.86 7.26
C HIS A 38 10.50 6.83 5.88
N VAL A 39 11.83 6.66 5.84
CA VAL A 39 12.59 6.58 4.59
C VAL A 39 13.62 5.48 4.68
N THR A 40 13.69 4.63 3.66
CA THR A 40 14.73 3.62 3.53
C THR A 40 15.50 3.74 2.23
N TYR A 41 16.74 3.27 2.20
CA TYR A 41 17.58 3.25 1.02
C TYR A 41 18.33 1.93 0.90
N SER A 42 18.27 1.33 -0.28
CA SER A 42 18.96 0.09 -0.64
C SER A 42 20.04 0.43 -1.70
N PRO A 43 21.34 0.47 -1.33
CA PRO A 43 22.40 0.97 -2.21
C PRO A 43 22.58 0.19 -3.52
N GLU A 44 22.50 -1.13 -3.44
CA GLU A 44 22.75 -2.07 -4.54
C GLU A 44 21.71 -1.92 -5.66
N PRO A 45 20.38 -1.95 -5.38
CA PRO A 45 19.38 -1.64 -6.39
C PRO A 45 19.27 -0.13 -6.69
N LYS A 46 19.94 0.72 -5.90
CA LYS A 46 19.84 2.20 -5.96
C LYS A 46 18.41 2.69 -5.76
N GLU A 47 17.73 2.10 -4.79
CA GLU A 47 16.30 2.33 -4.54
C GLU A 47 16.10 3.06 -3.22
N MET A 48 15.32 4.13 -3.27
CA MET A 48 14.83 4.83 -2.08
C MET A 48 13.32 4.62 -1.95
N VAL A 49 12.87 4.38 -0.73
CA VAL A 49 11.46 4.19 -0.44
C VAL A 49 10.99 5.26 0.53
N LEU A 50 9.97 6.01 0.14
CA LEU A 50 9.35 7.08 0.92
C LEU A 50 8.00 6.58 1.44
N PHE A 51 7.85 6.49 2.77
CA PHE A 51 6.62 6.00 3.40
C PHE A 51 5.75 7.18 3.87
N PHE A 52 4.57 7.30 3.28
CA PHE A 52 3.59 8.36 3.53
C PHE A 52 2.53 7.93 4.55
N TRP A 53 2.10 8.87 5.39
CA TRP A 53 1.07 8.67 6.40
C TRP A 53 -0.28 9.26 5.98
N GLY A 54 -1.36 8.61 6.43
CA GLY A 54 -2.73 8.95 6.07
C GLY A 54 -3.26 8.04 4.96
N CYS A 55 -4.53 7.66 5.05
CA CYS A 55 -5.19 6.81 4.08
C CYS A 55 -6.66 7.21 3.93
N ASN A 56 -7.20 7.03 2.72
CA ASN A 56 -8.62 7.25 2.39
C ASN A 56 -9.44 5.95 2.40
N LEU A 57 -8.81 4.83 2.81
CA LEU A 57 -9.43 3.53 3.10
C LEU A 57 -9.29 3.17 4.59
N ALA A 58 -10.14 2.27 5.07
CA ALA A 58 -10.13 1.73 6.44
C ALA A 58 -9.95 0.20 6.42
N CYS A 59 -8.98 -0.27 5.65
CA CYS A 59 -8.67 -1.68 5.44
C CYS A 59 -8.52 -2.46 6.75
N ARG A 60 -9.41 -3.43 7.02
CA ARG A 60 -9.43 -4.25 8.25
C ARG A 60 -8.13 -5.00 8.57
N TRP A 61 -7.30 -5.27 7.57
CA TRP A 61 -6.06 -6.03 7.71
C TRP A 61 -4.86 -5.38 7.00
N CYS A 62 -4.80 -4.05 7.02
CA CYS A 62 -3.62 -3.33 6.54
C CYS A 62 -2.40 -3.69 7.39
N TYR A 63 -1.31 -4.14 6.77
CA TYR A 63 -0.06 -4.44 7.48
C TYR A 63 0.44 -3.26 8.34
N ARG A 64 0.17 -2.02 7.91
CA ARG A 64 0.52 -0.80 8.68
C ARG A 64 -0.18 -0.72 10.05
N GLN A 65 -1.24 -1.49 10.29
CA GLN A 65 -1.83 -1.66 11.62
C GLN A 65 -1.00 -2.57 12.54
N LYS A 66 -0.12 -3.41 11.99
CA LYS A 66 0.82 -4.26 12.73
C LYS A 66 2.16 -3.55 12.94
N ASN A 67 2.71 -2.96 11.88
CA ASN A 67 3.99 -2.25 11.94
C ASN A 67 4.04 -1.19 10.83
N ILE A 68 4.49 0.01 11.17
CA ILE A 68 4.55 1.15 10.27
C ILE A 68 5.87 1.20 9.47
N TYR A 69 6.90 0.45 9.83
CA TYR A 69 8.22 0.50 9.19
C TYR A 69 8.40 -0.51 8.04
N SER A 70 9.44 -0.31 7.23
CA SER A 70 9.76 -1.20 6.11
C SER A 70 10.04 -2.64 6.58
N LEU A 71 9.50 -3.61 5.85
CA LEU A 71 9.77 -5.04 6.06
C LEU A 71 11.17 -5.48 5.60
N MET A 72 11.85 -4.62 4.85
CA MET A 72 13.18 -4.89 4.32
C MET A 72 14.30 -4.57 5.32
N LEU A 73 13.97 -3.92 6.44
CA LEU A 73 14.92 -3.63 7.50
C LEU A 73 15.17 -4.89 8.35
N GLU A 74 16.44 -5.13 8.70
CA GLU A 74 16.86 -6.29 9.50
C GLU A 74 16.08 -6.40 10.81
N GLU A 75 15.80 -5.27 11.48
CA GLU A 75 15.06 -5.23 12.74
C GLU A 75 13.56 -5.59 12.60
N PHE A 76 13.01 -5.63 11.38
CA PHE A 76 11.59 -5.90 11.13
C PHE A 76 11.31 -7.10 10.24
N ILE A 77 12.35 -7.79 9.78
CA ILE A 77 12.24 -8.93 8.85
C ILE A 77 11.40 -10.08 9.42
N ASP A 78 11.45 -10.30 10.74
CA ASP A 78 10.73 -11.39 11.42
C ASP A 78 9.33 -10.98 11.92
N VAL A 79 9.02 -9.68 11.98
CA VAL A 79 7.71 -9.16 12.43
C VAL A 79 6.52 -9.78 11.68
N PRO A 80 6.57 -10.09 10.37
CA PRO A 80 5.50 -10.81 9.70
C PRO A 80 5.08 -12.13 10.35
N ASN A 81 6.03 -12.83 11.00
CA ASN A 81 5.84 -14.15 11.58
C ASN A 81 5.36 -14.10 13.05
N GLU A 82 5.50 -12.95 13.69
CA GLU A 82 5.09 -12.76 15.08
C GLU A 82 3.57 -12.62 15.23
N GLU A 83 3.02 -13.05 16.36
CA GLU A 83 1.61 -12.81 16.67
C GLU A 83 1.39 -11.34 17.09
N PRO A 84 0.43 -10.62 16.48
CA PRO A 84 0.20 -9.22 16.79
C PRO A 84 -0.41 -9.04 18.18
N THR A 85 0.21 -8.20 19.01
CA THR A 85 -0.24 -7.92 20.38
C THR A 85 -1.14 -6.68 20.49
N GLY A 86 -1.17 -5.84 19.46
CA GLY A 86 -1.95 -4.61 19.40
C GLY A 86 -1.85 -3.93 18.04
N LEU A 87 -2.40 -2.72 17.97
CA LEU A 87 -2.18 -1.82 16.84
C LEU A 87 -0.80 -1.17 16.94
N ALA A 88 -0.19 -0.90 15.80
CA ALA A 88 1.06 -0.15 15.71
C ALA A 88 0.87 1.29 16.22
N ASP A 89 1.96 1.85 16.75
CA ASP A 89 2.02 3.27 17.09
C ASP A 89 1.91 4.14 15.83
N THR A 90 1.38 5.35 16.01
CA THR A 90 1.37 6.37 14.96
C THR A 90 2.71 7.12 14.90
N PRO A 91 3.16 7.58 13.72
CA PRO A 91 4.33 8.42 13.61
C PRO A 91 4.23 9.69 14.46
N LYS A 92 5.39 10.15 14.94
CA LYS A 92 5.49 11.34 15.80
C LYS A 92 6.04 12.57 15.07
N LYS A 93 6.68 12.37 13.92
CA LYS A 93 7.29 13.40 13.09
C LYS A 93 7.05 13.07 11.62
N PHE A 94 6.88 14.11 10.80
CA PHE A 94 6.95 14.05 9.35
C PHE A 94 8.10 14.92 8.86
N LEU A 95 8.62 14.63 7.68
CA LEU A 95 9.70 15.42 7.07
C LEU A 95 9.14 16.66 6.38
N GLU A 96 9.84 17.78 6.55
CA GLU A 96 9.68 18.92 5.65
C GLU A 96 10.17 18.56 4.24
N PHE A 97 9.61 19.19 3.21
CA PHE A 97 10.02 18.97 1.82
C PHE A 97 11.55 19.03 1.62
N ASP A 98 12.20 20.04 2.19
CA ASP A 98 13.65 20.20 2.06
C ASP A 98 14.46 19.16 2.87
N GLU A 99 13.93 18.67 4.00
CA GLU A 99 14.53 17.56 4.75
C GLU A 99 14.51 16.28 3.91
N VAL A 100 13.43 16.03 3.14
CA VAL A 100 13.37 14.91 2.19
C VAL A 100 14.49 15.04 1.14
N LEU A 101 14.66 16.22 0.53
CA LEU A 101 15.69 16.42 -0.49
C LEU A 101 17.12 16.22 0.03
N GLN A 102 17.39 16.59 1.29
CA GLN A 102 18.68 16.37 1.94
C GLN A 102 19.03 14.87 2.03
N LEU A 103 18.03 13.99 2.14
CA LEU A 103 18.27 12.53 2.15
C LEU A 103 18.81 12.02 0.81
N PHE A 104 18.58 12.72 -0.30
CA PHE A 104 19.11 12.34 -1.61
C PHE A 104 20.54 12.85 -1.86
N GLU A 105 21.01 13.83 -1.09
CA GLU A 105 22.33 14.43 -1.30
C GLU A 105 23.46 13.41 -1.08
N GLY A 106 24.36 13.31 -2.06
CA GLY A 106 25.50 12.40 -2.02
C GLY A 106 25.16 10.91 -2.18
N ARG A 107 23.90 10.57 -2.52
CA ARG A 107 23.46 9.19 -2.75
C ARG A 107 23.17 8.96 -4.24
N ASP A 108 23.51 7.76 -4.70
CA ASP A 108 23.27 7.31 -6.08
C ASP A 108 21.91 6.61 -6.14
N VAL A 109 20.86 7.39 -6.37
CA VAL A 109 19.47 6.93 -6.35
C VAL A 109 18.94 6.88 -7.77
N LYS A 110 18.49 5.71 -8.19
CA LYS A 110 17.88 5.49 -9.51
C LYS A 110 16.38 5.30 -9.44
N TYR A 111 15.88 4.63 -8.42
CA TYR A 111 14.46 4.34 -8.26
C TYR A 111 13.93 4.96 -6.97
N VAL A 112 12.74 5.54 -7.03
CA VAL A 112 12.03 6.03 -5.86
C VAL A 112 10.65 5.38 -5.82
N VAL A 113 10.40 4.59 -4.78
CA VAL A 113 9.08 4.01 -4.51
C VAL A 113 8.39 4.86 -3.45
N MET A 114 7.22 5.40 -3.79
CA MET A 114 6.41 6.22 -2.90
C MET A 114 5.23 5.38 -2.41
N GLU A 115 5.31 4.91 -1.16
CA GLU A 115 4.41 3.93 -0.56
C GLU A 115 4.04 4.25 0.90
N GLY A 116 3.77 3.23 1.73
CA GLY A 116 3.35 3.38 3.12
C GLY A 116 1.86 3.14 3.31
N LEU A 117 1.10 4.19 3.59
CA LEU A 117 -0.37 4.12 3.65
C LEU A 117 -1.00 4.53 2.31
N GLU A 118 -1.03 5.82 1.99
CA GLU A 118 -1.49 6.32 0.69
C GLU A 118 -0.73 7.58 0.28
N ALA A 119 0.31 7.40 -0.53
CA ALA A 119 1.16 8.49 -1.01
C ALA A 119 0.40 9.49 -1.90
N SER A 120 -0.66 9.06 -2.58
CA SER A 120 -1.43 9.94 -3.49
C SER A 120 -2.21 11.05 -2.79
N LEU A 121 -2.30 11.01 -1.46
CA LEU A 121 -2.99 12.02 -0.65
C LEU A 121 -2.08 13.16 -0.23
N ASP A 122 -0.76 13.02 -0.37
CA ASP A 122 0.17 14.07 -0.01
C ASP A 122 0.03 15.24 -1.00
N PRO A 123 -0.28 16.47 -0.53
CA PRO A 123 -0.49 17.61 -1.42
C PRO A 123 0.80 18.05 -2.13
N LEU A 124 1.97 17.68 -1.61
CA LEU A 124 3.28 17.97 -2.20
C LEU A 124 3.76 16.86 -3.14
N TYR A 125 2.99 15.77 -3.32
CA TYR A 125 3.37 14.66 -4.20
C TYR A 125 3.81 15.11 -5.60
N PRO A 126 3.04 15.94 -6.35
CA PRO A 126 3.44 16.30 -7.71
C PRO A 126 4.75 17.09 -7.76
N GLU A 127 4.93 18.02 -6.81
CA GLU A 127 6.15 18.80 -6.72
C GLU A 127 7.35 17.95 -6.30
N LEU A 128 7.14 17.02 -5.38
CA LEU A 128 8.17 16.08 -4.93
C LEU A 128 8.61 15.19 -6.09
N ALA A 129 7.67 14.52 -6.77
CA ALA A 129 7.97 13.66 -7.92
C ALA A 129 8.75 14.42 -9.00
N ARG A 130 8.31 15.61 -9.37
CA ARG A 130 9.01 16.49 -10.32
C ARG A 130 10.42 16.83 -9.86
N THR A 131 10.58 17.25 -8.61
CA THR A 131 11.89 17.65 -8.07
C THR A 131 12.85 16.48 -8.02
N LEU A 132 12.38 15.30 -7.60
CA LEU A 132 13.19 14.09 -7.56
C LEU A 132 13.65 13.69 -8.97
N HIS A 133 12.72 13.68 -9.92
CA HIS A 133 13.00 13.33 -11.32
C HIS A 133 13.98 14.31 -11.98
N GLU A 134 13.70 15.62 -11.91
CA GLU A 134 14.49 16.64 -12.62
C GLU A 134 15.86 16.87 -11.98
N LYS A 135 15.95 16.85 -10.64
CA LYS A 135 17.20 17.14 -9.93
C LYS A 135 18.11 15.93 -9.79
N TYR A 136 17.55 14.74 -9.56
CA TYR A 136 18.31 13.53 -9.26
C TYR A 136 18.21 12.47 -10.36
N GLY A 137 17.38 12.66 -11.39
CA GLY A 137 17.25 11.72 -12.50
C GLY A 137 16.55 10.42 -12.12
N THR A 138 15.68 10.44 -11.11
CA THR A 138 15.04 9.24 -10.56
C THR A 138 13.89 8.75 -11.44
N HIS A 139 13.70 7.44 -11.44
CA HIS A 139 12.50 6.77 -11.93
C HIS A 139 11.52 6.60 -10.77
N ASN A 140 10.40 7.29 -10.84
CA ASN A 140 9.45 7.43 -9.74
C ASN A 140 8.28 6.44 -9.89
N ILE A 141 8.03 5.66 -8.84
CA ILE A 141 6.97 4.66 -8.78
C ILE A 141 6.01 5.06 -7.67
N LEU A 142 4.72 5.23 -8.01
CA LEU A 142 3.65 5.47 -7.04
C LEU A 142 2.97 4.16 -6.67
N LEU A 143 3.03 3.77 -5.40
CA LEU A 143 2.17 2.71 -4.86
C LEU A 143 0.89 3.35 -4.29
N THR A 144 -0.27 2.98 -4.81
CA THR A 144 -1.56 3.60 -4.45
C THR A 144 -2.71 2.61 -4.46
N ASN A 145 -3.76 2.89 -3.68
CA ASN A 145 -5.06 2.21 -3.83
C ASN A 145 -5.91 2.77 -4.97
N ALA A 146 -5.46 3.84 -5.64
CA ALA A 146 -6.10 4.49 -6.79
C ALA A 146 -7.52 5.05 -6.57
N LEU A 147 -8.01 5.17 -5.33
CA LEU A 147 -9.31 5.83 -5.05
C LEU A 147 -9.25 7.33 -5.33
N GLN A 148 -8.13 7.94 -4.96
CA GLN A 148 -7.75 9.29 -5.29
C GLN A 148 -6.35 9.22 -5.89
N LEU A 149 -6.14 9.96 -6.97
CA LEU A 149 -4.85 10.09 -7.63
C LEU A 149 -4.37 11.53 -7.42
N PRO A 150 -3.06 11.78 -7.49
CA PRO A 150 -2.52 13.13 -7.53
C PRO A 150 -3.11 13.90 -8.73
N GLU A 151 -3.14 15.22 -8.62
CA GLU A 151 -3.62 16.08 -9.71
C GLU A 151 -2.73 16.04 -10.96
N ASP A 152 -1.45 15.72 -10.77
CA ASP A 152 -0.45 15.58 -11.83
C ASP A 152 0.45 14.36 -11.56
N LEU A 153 0.63 13.55 -12.60
CA LEU A 153 1.45 12.33 -12.63
C LEU A 153 2.52 12.40 -13.74
N SER A 154 2.78 13.59 -14.32
CA SER A 154 3.69 13.76 -15.44
C SER A 154 5.14 13.38 -15.15
N HIS A 155 5.54 13.39 -13.87
CA HIS A 155 6.85 12.92 -13.38
C HIS A 155 6.74 11.64 -12.56
N THR A 156 5.69 10.86 -12.79
CA THR A 156 5.50 9.50 -12.27
C THR A 156 5.69 8.52 -13.42
N ASP A 157 6.75 7.72 -13.36
CA ASP A 157 7.11 6.82 -14.46
C ASP A 157 6.30 5.51 -14.47
N ALA A 158 5.84 5.07 -13.30
CA ALA A 158 4.98 3.91 -13.15
C ALA A 158 4.03 4.05 -11.96
N VAL A 159 2.88 3.40 -12.04
CA VAL A 159 1.92 3.30 -10.94
C VAL A 159 1.72 1.83 -10.60
N GLU A 160 1.99 1.49 -9.35
CA GLU A 160 1.64 0.21 -8.76
C GLU A 160 0.33 0.35 -7.97
N ILE A 161 -0.68 -0.42 -8.36
CA ILE A 161 -2.02 -0.29 -7.79
C ILE A 161 -2.32 -1.48 -6.90
N ALA A 162 -2.59 -1.19 -5.63
CA ALA A 162 -2.96 -2.18 -4.64
C ALA A 162 -4.47 -2.47 -4.67
N LEU A 163 -4.88 -3.38 -5.56
CA LEU A 163 -6.28 -3.84 -5.66
C LEU A 163 -6.63 -4.76 -4.50
N LYS A 164 -7.74 -4.41 -3.84
CA LYS A 164 -8.16 -5.05 -2.60
C LYS A 164 -9.19 -6.16 -2.81
N ALA A 165 -10.08 -5.98 -3.79
CA ALA A 165 -11.09 -6.92 -4.27
C ALA A 165 -11.77 -6.35 -5.54
N ILE A 166 -12.24 -7.22 -6.43
CA ILE A 166 -13.14 -6.94 -7.56
C ILE A 166 -14.61 -6.96 -7.12
N ASP A 167 -14.99 -7.85 -6.20
CA ASP A 167 -16.30 -7.85 -5.58
C ASP A 167 -16.48 -6.57 -4.73
N ASP A 168 -17.45 -5.74 -5.10
CA ASP A 168 -17.66 -4.43 -4.47
C ASP A 168 -18.18 -4.57 -3.03
N GLU A 169 -18.99 -5.59 -2.74
CA GLU A 169 -19.50 -5.82 -1.40
C GLU A 169 -18.39 -6.28 -0.46
N LEU A 170 -17.55 -7.20 -0.92
CA LEU A 170 -16.31 -7.61 -0.24
C LEU A 170 -15.38 -6.42 -0.04
N HIS A 171 -15.18 -5.60 -1.08
CA HIS A 171 -14.32 -4.43 -1.00
C HIS A 171 -14.83 -3.41 0.04
N ILE A 172 -16.14 -3.17 0.11
CA ILE A 172 -16.74 -2.32 1.14
C ILE A 172 -16.56 -2.92 2.53
N ALA A 173 -16.81 -4.23 2.69
CA ALA A 173 -16.63 -4.92 3.97
C ALA A 173 -15.17 -4.92 4.45
N TYR A 174 -14.22 -4.92 3.52
CA TYR A 174 -12.79 -4.83 3.79
C TYR A 174 -12.35 -3.39 4.11
N THR A 175 -12.63 -2.46 3.22
CA THR A 175 -11.96 -1.15 3.15
C THR A 175 -12.85 0.01 3.62
N GLY A 176 -14.15 -0.22 3.79
CA GLY A 176 -15.15 0.81 4.08
C GLY A 176 -15.53 1.67 2.87
N LYS A 177 -15.08 1.35 1.65
CA LYS A 177 -15.36 2.11 0.41
C LYS A 177 -15.69 1.17 -0.75
N SER A 178 -16.42 1.68 -1.74
CA SER A 178 -16.65 0.97 -3.01
C SER A 178 -15.40 1.00 -3.90
N ASN A 179 -15.17 -0.08 -4.66
CA ASN A 179 -14.07 -0.18 -5.61
C ASN A 179 -14.37 0.44 -6.99
N LYS A 180 -15.61 0.83 -7.28
CA LYS A 180 -16.01 1.29 -8.62
C LYS A 180 -15.14 2.42 -9.16
N LYS A 181 -14.80 3.40 -8.32
CA LYS A 181 -13.91 4.51 -8.68
C LYS A 181 -12.46 4.02 -8.88
N ILE A 182 -11.99 3.11 -8.04
CA ILE A 182 -10.65 2.50 -8.11
C ILE A 182 -10.50 1.77 -9.44
N LEU A 183 -11.43 0.87 -9.78
CA LEU A 183 -11.41 0.12 -11.05
C LEU A 183 -11.51 1.04 -12.27
N GLY A 184 -12.33 2.11 -12.18
CA GLY A 184 -12.41 3.13 -13.22
C GLY A 184 -11.09 3.90 -13.41
N ASN A 185 -10.40 4.23 -12.31
CA ASN A 185 -9.10 4.90 -12.36
C ASN A 185 -8.00 3.97 -12.90
N CYS A 186 -8.02 2.68 -12.56
CA CYS A 186 -7.11 1.69 -13.14
C CYS A 186 -7.19 1.67 -14.67
N LYS A 187 -8.41 1.58 -15.21
CA LYS A 187 -8.64 1.59 -16.66
C LYS A 187 -8.16 2.89 -17.31
N LYS A 188 -8.46 4.04 -16.70
CA LYS A 188 -8.03 5.35 -17.21
C LYS A 188 -6.50 5.50 -17.25
N LEU A 189 -5.81 5.03 -16.21
CA LEU A 189 -4.34 5.04 -16.19
C LEU A 189 -3.77 4.13 -17.28
N HIS A 190 -4.35 2.95 -17.47
CA HIS A 190 -3.94 2.06 -18.56
C HIS A 190 -4.16 2.72 -19.93
N GLU A 191 -5.35 3.27 -20.18
CA GLU A 191 -5.72 3.95 -21.43
C GLU A 191 -4.85 5.18 -21.72
N SER A 192 -4.34 5.85 -20.69
CA SER A 192 -3.40 6.97 -20.85
C SER A 192 -1.97 6.54 -21.20
N GLY A 193 -1.70 5.23 -21.26
CA GLY A 193 -0.37 4.67 -21.50
C GLY A 193 0.54 4.67 -20.27
N MET A 194 -0.01 4.90 -19.06
CA MET A 194 0.78 4.79 -17.83
C MET A 194 1.28 3.36 -17.66
N LYS A 195 2.55 3.19 -17.28
CA LYS A 195 3.09 1.88 -16.96
C LYS A 195 2.46 1.40 -15.66
N LEU A 196 1.70 0.31 -15.72
CA LEU A 196 1.02 -0.26 -14.57
C LEU A 196 1.70 -1.51 -14.05
N ILE A 197 1.70 -1.64 -12.73
CA ILE A 197 1.85 -2.89 -11.99
C ILE A 197 0.58 -2.99 -11.13
N ILE A 198 0.02 -4.19 -10.99
CA ILE A 198 -1.10 -4.41 -10.09
C ILE A 198 -0.62 -5.34 -8.98
N GLU A 199 -0.92 -5.01 -7.74
CA GLU A 199 -0.69 -5.88 -6.60
C GLU A 199 -1.99 -6.20 -5.86
N SER A 200 -2.00 -7.31 -5.12
CA SER A 200 -3.08 -7.66 -4.20
C SER A 200 -2.54 -8.51 -3.05
N VAL A 201 -3.33 -8.66 -1.99
CA VAL A 201 -3.00 -9.52 -0.85
C VAL A 201 -3.94 -10.72 -0.85
N PHE A 202 -3.39 -11.92 -0.91
CA PHE A 202 -4.16 -13.15 -0.74
C PHE A 202 -4.42 -13.40 0.74
N VAL A 203 -5.70 -13.47 1.11
CA VAL A 203 -6.17 -13.74 2.47
C VAL A 203 -7.04 -14.98 2.43
N PRO A 204 -6.64 -16.11 3.07
CA PRO A 204 -7.44 -17.31 3.08
C PRO A 204 -8.84 -17.02 3.63
N ASP A 205 -9.87 -17.56 2.97
CA ASP A 205 -11.29 -17.42 3.34
C ASP A 205 -11.86 -15.99 3.24
N LEU A 206 -11.20 -15.07 2.51
CA LEU A 206 -11.66 -13.69 2.37
C LEU A 206 -11.36 -13.07 1.00
N VAL A 207 -10.08 -12.91 0.66
CA VAL A 207 -9.62 -12.57 -0.70
C VAL A 207 -8.95 -13.83 -1.19
N ASP A 208 -9.79 -14.82 -1.49
CA ASP A 208 -9.40 -16.20 -1.72
C ASP A 208 -9.05 -16.46 -3.20
N MET A 209 -9.06 -17.74 -3.60
CA MET A 209 -8.70 -18.14 -4.96
C MET A 209 -9.67 -17.59 -6.01
N GLU A 210 -10.97 -17.54 -5.69
CA GLU A 210 -11.98 -17.03 -6.62
C GLU A 210 -11.77 -15.53 -6.82
N GLU A 211 -11.54 -14.80 -5.74
CA GLU A 211 -11.31 -13.37 -5.82
C GLU A 211 -9.97 -13.03 -6.50
N THR A 212 -8.93 -13.83 -6.25
CA THR A 212 -7.65 -13.74 -6.98
C THR A 212 -7.84 -13.97 -8.47
N GLU A 213 -8.64 -14.97 -8.87
CA GLU A 213 -8.93 -15.24 -10.28
C GLU A 213 -9.65 -14.06 -10.93
N ARG A 214 -10.64 -13.47 -10.25
CA ARG A 214 -11.34 -12.26 -10.71
C ARG A 214 -10.41 -11.07 -10.88
N ILE A 215 -9.46 -10.87 -9.97
CA ILE A 215 -8.43 -9.82 -10.11
C ILE A 215 -7.60 -10.09 -11.37
N ALA A 216 -7.13 -11.33 -11.57
CA ALA A 216 -6.35 -11.69 -12.75
C ALA A 216 -7.13 -11.50 -14.06
N GLU A 217 -8.42 -11.85 -14.09
CA GLU A 217 -9.33 -11.60 -15.22
C GLU A 217 -9.53 -10.10 -15.49
N PHE A 218 -9.69 -9.29 -14.43
CA PHE A 218 -9.78 -7.84 -14.56
C PHE A 218 -8.51 -7.25 -15.19
N ILE A 219 -7.34 -7.67 -14.73
CA ILE A 219 -6.06 -7.24 -15.30
C ILE A 219 -5.96 -7.68 -16.77
N ALA A 220 -6.29 -8.93 -17.08
CA ALA A 220 -6.27 -9.49 -18.43
C ALA A 220 -7.23 -8.78 -19.38
N SER A 221 -8.34 -8.22 -18.87
CA SER A 221 -9.27 -7.41 -19.64
C SER A 221 -8.71 -6.05 -20.08
N MET A 222 -7.65 -5.57 -19.41
CA MET A 222 -6.89 -4.39 -19.82
C MET A 222 -5.71 -4.82 -20.70
N ASP A 223 -4.79 -5.62 -20.14
CA ASP A 223 -3.63 -6.16 -20.85
C ASP A 223 -3.01 -7.32 -20.03
N ARG A 224 -2.88 -8.49 -20.67
CA ARG A 224 -2.33 -9.71 -20.05
C ARG A 224 -0.85 -9.61 -19.67
N THR A 225 -0.15 -8.61 -20.19
CA THR A 225 1.28 -8.38 -19.96
C THR A 225 1.57 -7.43 -18.80
N ILE A 226 0.53 -6.84 -18.20
CA ILE A 226 0.64 -6.06 -16.95
C ILE A 226 1.13 -6.99 -15.84
N PRO A 227 2.24 -6.67 -15.15
CA PRO A 227 2.71 -7.44 -14.01
C PRO A 227 1.66 -7.49 -12.90
N TYR A 228 1.38 -8.70 -12.41
CA TYR A 228 0.55 -8.93 -11.24
C TYR A 228 1.37 -9.52 -10.08
N ILE A 229 1.43 -8.79 -8.98
CA ILE A 229 2.13 -9.20 -7.75
C ILE A 229 1.08 -9.67 -6.74
N VAL A 230 1.27 -10.85 -6.14
CA VAL A 230 0.41 -11.33 -5.06
C VAL A 230 1.22 -11.54 -3.80
N LEU A 231 0.86 -10.80 -2.77
CA LEU A 231 1.50 -10.82 -1.45
C LEU A 231 0.70 -11.73 -0.49
N PRO A 232 1.38 -12.50 0.37
CA PRO A 232 0.70 -13.32 1.36
C PRO A 232 0.21 -12.45 2.52
N TYR A 233 -1.00 -12.70 2.99
CA TYR A 233 -1.53 -12.00 4.15
C TYR A 233 -0.64 -12.14 5.39
N ILE A 234 -0.22 -11.00 5.95
CA ILE A 234 0.44 -10.92 7.24
C ILE A 234 -0.59 -10.65 8.33
N LYS A 235 -0.70 -11.57 9.30
CA LYS A 235 -1.69 -11.49 10.38
C LYS A 235 -1.61 -10.18 11.16
N THR A 236 -2.73 -9.48 11.24
CA THR A 236 -2.93 -8.19 11.93
C THR A 236 -3.79 -8.38 13.19
N TRP A 237 -3.69 -7.46 14.13
CA TRP A 237 -4.40 -7.55 15.41
C TRP A 237 -5.92 -7.65 15.22
N GLY A 238 -6.58 -8.48 16.04
CA GLY A 238 -8.04 -8.60 16.06
C GLY A 238 -8.69 -9.27 14.85
N ASN A 239 -7.91 -9.89 13.94
CA ASN A 239 -8.43 -10.53 12.74
C ASN A 239 -8.38 -12.08 12.84
N PRO A 240 -9.40 -12.79 12.33
CA PRO A 240 -9.52 -14.25 12.50
C PRO A 240 -8.72 -15.07 11.47
N TRP A 241 -8.24 -14.44 10.39
CA TRP A 241 -7.63 -15.14 9.27
C TRP A 241 -6.19 -15.59 9.58
N ARG A 242 -5.83 -16.74 9.05
CA ARG A 242 -4.46 -17.28 9.13
C ARG A 242 -3.57 -16.70 8.03
N ARG A 243 -2.26 -16.77 8.24
CA ARG A 243 -1.27 -16.56 7.17
C ARG A 243 -1.39 -17.68 6.11
N PRO A 244 -1.30 -17.36 4.80
CA PRO A 244 -1.14 -18.36 3.74
C PRO A 244 0.11 -19.22 3.94
N THR A 245 0.06 -20.49 3.54
CA THR A 245 1.26 -21.32 3.43
C THR A 245 1.92 -21.08 2.06
N PRO A 246 3.20 -21.49 1.88
CA PRO A 246 3.81 -21.50 0.55
C PRO A 246 3.01 -22.30 -0.49
N GLU A 247 2.37 -23.41 -0.09
CA GLU A 247 1.50 -24.21 -0.98
C GLU A 247 0.23 -23.45 -1.38
N ASP A 248 -0.35 -22.65 -0.48
CA ASP A 248 -1.46 -21.75 -0.84
C ASP A 248 -0.99 -20.76 -1.91
N MET A 249 0.19 -20.14 -1.73
CA MET A 249 0.72 -19.16 -2.68
C MET A 249 1.07 -19.77 -4.04
N GLU A 250 1.50 -21.04 -4.10
CA GLU A 250 1.70 -21.77 -5.36
C GLU A 250 0.37 -21.98 -6.12
N LYS A 251 -0.72 -22.25 -5.40
CA LYS A 251 -2.06 -22.36 -5.99
C LYS A 251 -2.57 -21.01 -6.49
N VAL A 252 -2.33 -19.93 -5.73
CA VAL A 252 -2.62 -18.55 -6.14
C VAL A 252 -1.93 -18.24 -7.47
N GLU A 253 -0.63 -18.54 -7.56
CA GLU A 253 0.15 -18.33 -8.79
C GLU A 253 -0.45 -19.09 -9.97
N ALA A 254 -0.77 -20.38 -9.79
CA ALA A 254 -1.35 -21.22 -10.84
C ALA A 254 -2.70 -20.69 -11.33
N VAL A 255 -3.54 -20.18 -10.44
CA VAL A 255 -4.84 -19.57 -10.78
C VAL A 255 -4.64 -18.30 -11.59
N ALA A 256 -3.79 -17.37 -11.14
CA ALA A 256 -3.55 -16.11 -11.84
C ALA A 256 -2.89 -16.33 -13.22
N ARG A 257 -1.98 -17.30 -13.36
CA ARG A 257 -1.29 -17.62 -14.62
C ARG A 257 -2.18 -18.18 -15.73
N LYS A 258 -3.42 -18.59 -15.42
CA LYS A 258 -4.40 -18.91 -16.48
C LYS A 258 -4.72 -17.67 -17.34
N HIS A 259 -4.67 -16.49 -16.72
CA HIS A 259 -5.14 -15.23 -17.31
C HIS A 259 -4.02 -14.26 -17.66
N LEU A 260 -2.85 -14.37 -17.04
CA LEU A 260 -1.77 -13.38 -17.16
C LEU A 260 -0.42 -14.00 -17.50
N ASP A 261 0.39 -13.25 -18.25
CA ASP A 261 1.71 -13.69 -18.70
C ASP A 261 2.79 -13.44 -17.64
N LYS A 262 2.60 -12.41 -16.79
CA LYS A 262 3.55 -11.98 -15.76
C LYS A 262 2.89 -11.98 -14.38
N VAL A 263 3.07 -13.07 -13.65
CA VAL A 263 2.62 -13.23 -12.26
C VAL A 263 3.83 -13.43 -11.37
N PHE A 264 3.86 -12.72 -10.23
CA PHE A 264 4.88 -12.83 -9.20
C PHE A 264 4.19 -13.06 -7.85
N CYS A 265 4.35 -14.25 -7.27
CA CYS A 265 3.77 -14.58 -5.98
C CYS A 265 4.87 -14.67 -4.93
N VAL A 266 4.73 -13.88 -3.87
CA VAL A 266 5.60 -13.97 -2.69
C VAL A 266 5.08 -15.11 -1.82
N LYS A 267 5.93 -16.09 -1.52
CA LYS A 267 5.62 -17.28 -0.72
C LYS A 267 5.63 -16.98 0.78
N GLY A 268 6.32 -15.92 1.18
CA GLY A 268 6.40 -15.43 2.55
C GLY A 268 7.54 -16.04 3.37
N ASP A 269 8.47 -16.74 2.72
CA ASP A 269 9.70 -17.32 3.27
C ASP A 269 10.97 -16.75 2.59
N GLU A 270 10.80 -15.76 1.72
CA GLU A 270 11.89 -15.05 1.07
C GLU A 270 12.75 -14.26 2.06
N LYS A 271 14.02 -14.12 1.73
CA LYS A 271 14.97 -13.28 2.47
C LYS A 271 15.39 -12.10 1.60
N PRO A 272 15.57 -10.90 2.17
CA PRO A 272 16.20 -9.78 1.49
C PRO A 272 17.53 -10.21 0.87
N ILE A 273 17.71 -9.83 -0.39
CA ILE A 273 18.91 -10.15 -1.17
C ILE A 273 19.94 -9.01 -1.05
N TYR A 274 19.46 -7.80 -0.73
CA TYR A 274 20.27 -6.58 -0.58
C TYR A 274 20.06 -5.97 0.79
N GLU A 275 21.06 -5.22 1.26
CA GLU A 275 20.95 -4.43 2.48
C GLU A 275 19.97 -3.27 2.27
N THR A 276 19.18 -2.98 3.29
CA THR A 276 18.31 -1.81 3.35
C THR A 276 18.64 -1.00 4.59
N LEU A 277 18.97 0.27 4.38
CA LEU A 277 19.32 1.22 5.41
C LEU A 277 18.11 2.08 5.79
N LYS A 278 17.89 2.29 7.08
CA LYS A 278 16.94 3.29 7.58
C LYS A 278 17.58 4.67 7.54
N LEU A 279 16.96 5.62 6.84
CA LEU A 279 17.41 7.01 6.76
C LEU A 279 16.59 7.96 7.65
N PHE A 280 15.32 7.62 7.90
CA PHE A 280 14.41 8.32 8.80
C PHE A 280 13.45 7.32 9.42
#